data_AF-A0A834NJT4-F1
#
_entry.id   AF-A0A834NJT4-F1
#
_cell.length_a   1.000
_cell.length_b   1.000
_cell.length_c   1.000
_cell.angle_alpha   90.00
_cell.angle_beta   90.00
_cell.angle_gamma   90.00
#
_symmetry.space_group_name_H-M   'P 1'
#
loop_
_entity.id
_entity.type
_entity.pdbx_description
1 polymer ?
#
loop_
_entity_poly.entity_id
_entity_poly.type
_entity_poly.pdbx_seq_one_letter_code
_entity_poly.pdbx_strand_id
1 'polypeptide(L)'
;MIGEHRNSEHIDRDLYNEALSSLEYFDRELVKRRTPFFGGTSPGMLDLMIWPWCERADIIRILRGDEFIISRERFLRLFEWRNAMKEDPAIKKSYLDAEIHSKYVRSRLAGIPQYDLLLNL
;
A
#
# COMPACT_ATOMS: atom_id res chain seq x y z
N MET A 1 -21.83 -16.86 14.97
CA MET A 1 -21.10 -16.96 13.68
C MET A 1 -21.54 -15.95 12.61
N ILE A 2 -22.84 -15.67 12.37
CA ILE A 2 -23.25 -14.64 11.36
C ILE A 2 -23.10 -13.18 11.88
N GLY A 3 -23.08 -12.99 13.21
CA GLY A 3 -22.91 -11.66 13.83
C GLY A 3 -21.47 -11.14 13.83
N GLU A 4 -20.48 -12.01 14.07
CA GLU A 4 -19.06 -11.63 14.11
C GLU A 4 -18.51 -11.29 12.72
N HIS A 5 -18.95 -12.00 11.68
CA HIS A 5 -18.49 -11.77 10.31
C HIS A 5 -18.97 -10.40 9.78
N ARG A 6 -20.25 -10.05 10.01
CA ARG A 6 -20.81 -8.73 9.66
C ARG A 6 -20.16 -7.57 10.43
N ASN A 7 -19.78 -7.80 11.69
CA ASN A 7 -19.08 -6.81 12.50
C ASN A 7 -17.65 -6.58 11.99
N SER A 8 -16.95 -7.66 11.58
CA SER A 8 -15.61 -7.58 11.00
C SER A 8 -15.58 -6.85 9.67
N GLU A 9 -16.54 -7.10 8.77
CA GLU A 9 -16.63 -6.40 7.49
C GLU A 9 -16.88 -4.89 7.67
N HIS A 10 -17.72 -4.52 8.65
CA HIS A 10 -17.96 -3.11 8.97
C HIS A 10 -16.68 -2.42 9.45
N ILE A 11 -15.95 -3.05 10.36
CA ILE A 11 -14.67 -2.53 10.87
C ILE A 11 -13.64 -2.40 9.74
N ASP A 12 -13.54 -3.40 8.85
CA ASP A 12 -12.63 -3.37 7.70
C ASP A 12 -12.97 -2.19 6.75
N ARG A 13 -14.26 -1.87 6.55
CA ARG A 13 -14.68 -0.72 5.75
C ARG A 13 -14.37 0.62 6.40
N ASP A 14 -14.57 0.74 7.70
CA ASP A 14 -14.25 1.99 8.42
C ASP A 14 -12.75 2.28 8.36
N LEU A 15 -11.91 1.28 8.63
CA LEU A 15 -10.45 1.37 8.53
C LEU A 15 -10.00 1.69 7.10
N TYR A 16 -10.64 1.08 6.10
CA TYR A 16 -10.36 1.40 4.70
C TYR A 16 -10.67 2.86 4.38
N ASN A 17 -11.83 3.37 4.80
CA ASN A 17 -12.21 4.75 4.57
C ASN A 17 -11.30 5.76 5.29
N GLU A 18 -10.85 5.44 6.51
CA GLU A 18 -9.86 6.24 7.24
C GLU A 18 -8.51 6.28 6.51
N ALA A 19 -8.04 5.13 6.00
CA ALA A 19 -6.84 5.04 5.19
C ALA A 19 -6.98 5.88 3.91
N LEU A 20 -8.09 5.80 3.19
CA LEU A 20 -8.35 6.61 2.00
C LEU A 20 -8.33 8.11 2.32
N SER A 21 -8.90 8.53 3.44
CA SER A 21 -8.91 9.93 3.88
C SER A 21 -7.50 10.44 4.17
N SER A 22 -6.66 9.59 4.74
CA SER A 22 -5.23 9.88 4.95
C SER A 22 -4.47 10.00 3.63
N LEU A 23 -4.72 9.10 2.67
CA LEU A 23 -4.10 9.15 1.34
C LEU A 23 -4.50 10.41 0.56
N GLU A 24 -5.71 10.94 0.75
CA GLU A 24 -6.15 12.18 0.10
C GLU A 24 -5.32 13.38 0.55
N TYR A 25 -4.92 13.41 1.83
CA TYR A 25 -4.02 14.44 2.33
C TYR A 25 -2.68 14.40 1.59
N PHE A 26 -2.10 13.22 1.42
CA PHE A 26 -0.83 13.03 0.69
C PHE A 26 -0.95 13.37 -0.80
N ASP A 27 -2.04 12.97 -1.47
CA ASP A 27 -2.27 13.30 -2.88
C ASP A 27 -2.39 14.81 -3.09
N ARG A 28 -3.18 15.51 -2.26
CA ARG A 28 -3.30 16.98 -2.30
C ARG A 28 -1.98 17.68 -2.03
N GLU A 29 -1.16 17.13 -1.12
CA GLU A 29 0.14 17.71 -0.83
C GLU A 29 1.09 17.56 -2.04
N LEU A 30 1.06 16.45 -2.77
CA LEU A 30 1.79 16.30 -4.03
C LEU A 30 1.27 17.28 -5.11
N VAL A 31 -0.04 17.47 -5.22
CA VAL A 31 -0.64 18.50 -6.12
C VAL A 31 -0.08 19.88 -5.78
N LYS A 32 -0.01 20.22 -4.49
CA LYS A 32 0.46 21.53 -4.00
C LYS A 32 1.95 21.72 -4.24
N ARG A 33 2.78 20.72 -3.94
CA ARG A 33 4.24 20.79 -4.11
C ARG A 33 4.66 20.85 -5.57
N ARG A 34 3.88 20.24 -6.47
CA ARG A 34 4.16 20.16 -7.92
C ARG A 34 5.53 19.55 -8.23
N THR A 35 5.91 18.57 -7.42
CA THR A 35 7.15 17.81 -7.56
C THR A 35 6.85 16.31 -7.72
N PRO A 36 7.75 15.52 -8.33
CA PRO A 36 7.56 14.07 -8.44
C PRO A 36 7.54 13.35 -7.08
N PHE A 37 8.29 13.88 -6.10
CA PHE A 37 8.43 13.33 -4.76
C PHE A 37 8.06 14.35 -3.70
N PHE A 38 7.75 13.90 -2.48
CA PHE A 38 7.61 14.77 -1.34
C PHE A 38 8.93 15.50 -1.03
N GLY A 39 10.07 14.86 -1.26
CA GLY A 39 11.42 15.44 -1.17
C GLY A 39 11.80 16.40 -2.30
N GLY A 40 10.92 16.63 -3.28
CA GLY A 40 11.18 17.50 -4.42
C GLY A 40 11.54 16.70 -5.68
N THR A 41 12.70 16.97 -6.27
CA THR A 41 13.18 16.31 -7.49
C THR A 41 13.72 14.89 -7.26
N SER A 42 13.92 14.49 -5.99
CA SER A 42 14.37 13.15 -5.60
C SER A 42 13.65 12.71 -4.32
N PRO A 43 13.57 11.39 -4.04
CA PRO A 43 12.98 10.89 -2.81
C PRO A 43 13.67 11.49 -1.59
N GLY A 44 12.88 12.04 -0.67
CA GLY A 44 13.33 12.53 0.62
C GLY A 44 12.95 11.58 1.76
N MET A 45 13.21 12.03 2.99
CA MET A 45 12.89 11.24 4.19
C MET A 45 11.41 10.85 4.24
N LEU A 46 10.50 11.77 3.91
CA LEU A 46 9.06 11.46 3.93
C LEU A 46 8.72 10.34 2.94
N ASP A 47 9.24 10.41 1.71
CA ASP A 47 9.01 9.40 0.68
C ASP A 47 9.45 8.01 1.14
N LEU A 48 10.67 7.91 1.66
CA LEU A 48 11.26 6.66 2.14
C LEU A 48 10.51 6.10 3.35
N MET A 49 10.06 6.97 4.26
CA MET A 49 9.35 6.54 5.45
C MET A 49 7.98 5.98 5.09
N ILE A 50 7.21 6.62 4.19
CA ILE A 50 5.86 6.13 3.86
C ILE A 50 5.85 4.98 2.84
N TRP A 51 6.92 4.84 2.04
CA TRP A 51 7.01 3.86 0.96
C TRP A 51 6.63 2.43 1.35
N PRO A 52 7.12 1.85 2.46
CA PRO A 52 6.83 0.46 2.81
C PRO A 52 5.33 0.15 2.90
N TRP A 53 4.52 1.11 3.37
CA TRP A 53 3.07 0.91 3.46
C TRP A 53 2.39 1.08 2.10
N CYS A 54 2.82 2.05 1.30
CA CYS A 54 2.28 2.28 -0.05
C CYS A 54 2.62 1.14 -1.03
N GLU A 55 3.79 0.52 -0.90
CA GLU A 55 4.17 -0.70 -1.64
C GLU A 55 3.20 -1.86 -1.36
N ARG A 56 2.73 -1.95 -0.11
CA ARG A 56 1.87 -3.03 0.38
C ARG A 56 0.37 -2.75 0.21
N ALA A 57 -0.02 -1.57 -0.25
CA ALA A 57 -1.43 -1.17 -0.31
C ALA A 57 -2.29 -2.14 -1.16
N ASP A 58 -1.73 -2.67 -2.25
CA ASP A 58 -2.43 -3.57 -3.17
C ASP A 58 -2.73 -4.96 -2.56
N ILE A 59 -2.14 -5.30 -1.40
CA ILE A 59 -2.45 -6.54 -0.65
C ILE A 59 -3.92 -6.56 -0.22
N ILE A 60 -4.50 -5.42 0.16
CA ILE A 60 -5.87 -5.36 0.70
C ILE A 60 -6.85 -5.91 -0.36
N ARG A 61 -6.70 -5.48 -1.61
CA ARG A 61 -7.47 -6.01 -2.74
C ARG A 61 -7.33 -7.52 -2.89
N ILE A 62 -6.10 -8.05 -2.80
CA ILE A 62 -5.83 -9.50 -2.94
C ILE A 62 -6.47 -10.33 -1.80
N LEU A 63 -6.58 -9.75 -0.60
CA LEU A 63 -7.10 -10.45 0.58
C LEU A 63 -8.59 -10.24 0.85
N ARG A 64 -9.17 -9.15 0.36
CA ARG A 64 -10.54 -8.74 0.70
C ARG A 64 -11.46 -8.58 -0.50
N GLY A 65 -10.94 -8.54 -1.73
CA GLY A 65 -11.74 -8.39 -2.94
C GLY A 65 -11.60 -7.03 -3.60
N ASP A 66 -12.21 -6.91 -4.78
CA ASP A 66 -12.09 -5.73 -5.63
C ASP A 66 -12.84 -4.50 -5.07
N GLU A 67 -13.73 -4.65 -4.09
CA GLU A 67 -14.36 -3.48 -3.44
C GLU A 67 -13.36 -2.61 -2.63
N PHE A 68 -12.19 -3.15 -2.32
CA PHE A 68 -11.10 -2.43 -1.64
C PHE A 68 -10.05 -1.88 -2.60
N ILE A 69 -10.36 -1.77 -3.90
CA ILE A 69 -9.47 -1.17 -4.88
C ILE A 69 -9.35 0.35 -4.66
N ILE A 70 -8.11 0.83 -4.55
CA ILE A 70 -7.82 2.26 -4.47
C ILE A 70 -7.95 2.86 -5.88
N SER A 71 -8.91 3.77 -6.08
CA SER A 71 -9.16 4.42 -7.38
C SER A 71 -7.96 5.26 -7.82
N ARG A 72 -7.48 5.00 -9.04
CA ARG A 72 -6.41 5.80 -9.66
C ARG A 72 -6.86 7.24 -9.92
N GLU A 73 -8.12 7.43 -10.29
CA GLU A 73 -8.71 8.73 -10.61
C GLU A 73 -8.76 9.64 -9.38
N ARG A 74 -9.06 9.07 -8.21
CA ARG A 74 -9.11 9.80 -6.93
C ARG A 74 -7.72 10.18 -6.40
N PHE A 75 -6.69 9.39 -6.69
CA PHE A 75 -5.34 9.54 -6.13
C PHE A 75 -4.26 9.64 -7.22
N LEU A 76 -4.53 10.40 -8.28
CA LEU A 76 -3.70 10.42 -9.48
C LEU A 76 -2.23 10.75 -9.17
N ARG A 77 -1.98 11.81 -8.37
CA ARG A 77 -0.61 12.25 -8.04
C ARG A 77 0.10 11.22 -7.18
N LEU A 78 -0.61 10.59 -6.25
CA LEU A 78 -0.06 9.54 -5.42
C LEU A 78 0.29 8.29 -6.24
N PHE A 79 -0.50 7.93 -7.24
CA PHE A 79 -0.15 6.83 -8.16
C PHE A 79 1.07 7.16 -9.02
N GLU A 80 1.20 8.40 -9.50
CA GLU A 80 2.41 8.85 -10.21
C GLU A 80 3.65 8.82 -9.31
N TRP A 81 3.52 9.33 -8.08
CA TRP A 81 4.56 9.24 -7.06
C TRP A 81 4.96 7.79 -6.79
N ARG A 82 3.97 6.88 -6.63
CA ARG A 82 4.22 5.46 -6.40
C ARG A 82 5.00 4.83 -7.55
N ASN A 83 4.64 5.17 -8.79
CA ASN A 83 5.37 4.70 -9.98
C ASN A 83 6.81 5.25 -9.99
N ALA A 84 7.01 6.53 -9.69
CA ALA A 84 8.34 7.13 -9.62
C ALA A 84 9.21 6.51 -8.50
N MET A 85 8.62 6.19 -7.35
CA MET A 85 9.31 5.51 -6.25
C MET A 85 9.77 4.10 -6.63
N LYS A 86 8.97 3.34 -7.40
CA LYS A 86 9.40 2.03 -7.94
C LYS A 86 10.62 2.15 -8.86
N GLU A 87 10.83 3.32 -9.47
CA GLU A 87 11.97 3.55 -10.35
C GLU A 87 13.27 3.87 -9.60
N ASP A 88 13.18 4.28 -8.33
CA ASP A 88 14.33 4.65 -7.49
C ASP A 88 15.28 3.45 -7.23
N PRO A 89 16.61 3.60 -7.41
CA PRO A 89 17.55 2.50 -7.24
C PRO A 89 17.62 1.90 -5.83
N ALA A 90 17.36 2.67 -4.77
CA ALA A 90 17.35 2.14 -3.41
C ALA A 90 16.07 1.31 -3.17
N ILE A 91 14.94 1.79 -3.67
CA ILE A 91 13.65 1.08 -3.59
C ILE A 91 13.67 -0.22 -4.42
N LYS A 92 14.15 -0.18 -5.67
CA LYS A 92 14.22 -1.35 -6.56
C LYS A 92 14.91 -2.55 -5.93
N LYS A 93 15.93 -2.32 -5.10
CA LYS A 93 16.70 -3.40 -4.44
C LYS A 93 15.88 -4.18 -3.41
N SER A 94 14.86 -3.56 -2.82
CA SER A 94 14.02 -4.17 -1.79
C SER A 94 12.56 -4.31 -2.21
N TYR A 95 12.20 -3.88 -3.43
CA TYR A 95 10.83 -3.94 -3.92
C TYR A 95 10.38 -5.39 -4.07
N LEU A 96 9.15 -5.66 -3.62
CA LEU A 96 8.48 -6.93 -3.80
C LEU A 96 7.08 -6.69 -4.36
N ASP A 97 6.64 -7.57 -5.26
CA ASP A 97 5.28 -7.52 -5.78
C ASP A 97 4.24 -7.83 -4.71
N ALA A 98 3.04 -7.27 -4.90
CA ALA A 98 1.92 -7.45 -3.99
C ALA A 98 1.57 -8.94 -3.76
N GLU A 99 1.81 -9.80 -4.76
CA GLU A 99 1.58 -11.24 -4.63
C GLU A 99 2.56 -11.93 -3.68
N ILE A 100 3.82 -11.47 -3.62
CA ILE A 100 4.80 -11.99 -2.65
C ILE A 100 4.39 -11.55 -1.24
N HIS A 101 4.06 -10.27 -1.06
CA HIS A 101 3.58 -9.78 0.22
C HIS A 101 2.27 -10.48 0.65
N SER A 102 1.34 -10.75 -0.27
CA SER A 102 0.08 -11.43 0.03
C SER A 102 0.30 -12.86 0.51
N LYS A 103 1.24 -13.61 -0.11
CA LYS A 103 1.66 -14.95 0.35
C LYS A 103 2.18 -14.90 1.78
N TYR A 104 3.06 -13.94 2.10
CA TYR A 104 3.55 -13.75 3.46
C TYR A 104 2.42 -13.46 4.45
N VAL A 105 1.52 -12.51 4.14
CA VAL A 105 0.40 -12.17 5.02
C VAL A 105 -0.54 -13.37 5.23
N ARG A 106 -0.84 -14.15 4.19
CA ARG A 106 -1.63 -15.39 4.32
C ARG A 106 -0.95 -16.39 5.26
N SER A 107 0.36 -16.58 5.16
CA SER A 107 1.11 -17.48 6.06
C SER A 107 1.05 -17.00 7.53
N ARG A 108 1.12 -15.68 7.76
CA ARG A 108 0.96 -15.06 9.08
C ARG A 108 -0.45 -15.30 9.64
N LEU A 109 -1.49 -15.11 8.82
CA LEU A 109 -2.88 -15.34 9.22
C LEU A 109 -3.17 -16.83 9.51
N ALA A 110 -2.48 -17.75 8.82
CA ALA A 110 -2.56 -19.18 9.07
C ALA A 110 -1.80 -19.63 10.34
N GLY A 111 -1.08 -18.74 11.02
CA GLY A 111 -0.28 -19.05 12.21
C GLY A 111 1.06 -19.72 11.92
N ILE A 112 1.47 -19.83 10.66
CA ILE A 112 2.72 -20.48 10.21
C ILE A 112 3.49 -19.51 9.31
N PRO A 113 4.07 -18.43 9.86
CA PRO A 113 4.77 -17.43 9.07
C PRO A 113 5.94 -17.98 8.27
N GLN A 114 5.96 -17.73 6.97
CA GLN A 114 7.06 -18.08 6.09
C GLN A 114 8.00 -16.88 5.91
N TYR A 115 8.97 -16.73 6.82
CA TYR A 115 9.95 -15.64 6.74
C TYR A 115 10.95 -15.82 5.57
N ASP A 116 11.22 -17.06 5.19
CA ASP A 116 12.18 -17.43 4.13
C ASP A 116 11.52 -17.54 2.74
N LEU A 117 10.35 -16.92 2.55
CA LEU A 117 9.56 -17.03 1.32
C LEU A 117 10.39 -16.71 0.07
N LEU A 118 11.31 -15.74 0.15
CA LEU A 118 12.14 -15.31 -0.97
C LEU A 118 13.29 -16.27 -1.30
N LEU A 119 13.71 -17.14 -0.38
CA LEU A 119 14.77 -18.11 -0.61
C LEU A 119 14.32 -19.31 -1.44
N ASN A 120 12.99 -19.49 -1.57
CA ASN A 120 12.35 -20.63 -2.21
C ASN A 120 11.60 -20.24 -3.50
N LEU A 121 11.80 -19.01 -4.02
CA LEU A 121 11.21 -18.52 -5.26
C LEU A 121 12.08 -18.81 -6.50
#